data_AF-A0A6P1DV97-F1
#
_entry.id   AF-A0A6P1DV97-F1
#
_cell.length_a   1.000
_cell.length_b   1.000
_cell.length_c   1.000
_cell.angle_alpha   90.00
_cell.angle_beta   90.00
_cell.angle_gamma   90.00
#
_symmetry.space_group_name_H-M   'P 1'
#
loop_
_entity.id
_entity.type
_entity.pdbx_description
1 polymer ?
#
loop_
_entity_poly.entity_id
_entity_poly.type
_entity_poly.pdbx_seq_one_letter_code
_entity_poly.pdbx_strand_id
1 'polypeptide(L)'
;MSAKSDILFSSALMPQALRAESQIRFRCYKGISCFNACCKQADVTLTPYDILRLKRRLGLTSTVFLREHAVPFQMDGDGLPGVKLKTDDSGACLQLDGDAGCAVFSDRPTVCRYYPLAFLALREKDASHAEERYSLVKESHCKGHDEQREISVAEYREEQGCEDFDAANREWYQLILKKKSAGPSLGRPPQRSLQLFFMASYDLDTFRRFVLSENFRNTYSLPDDFYTEVEQHDEALLRFSYRFLRQVLFGERSVQEVADAWDRRVAQRKDVWDARRALEAERRLAAEDAKYAAGGDGGAS
;
A
#
# COMPACT_ATOMS: atom_id res chain seq x y z
N MET A 1 22.09 16.41 38.38
CA MET A 1 22.99 16.17 37.22
C MET A 1 22.72 14.76 36.74
N SER A 2 21.79 14.60 35.80
CA SER A 2 21.38 13.28 35.31
C SER A 2 22.36 12.84 34.22
N ALA A 3 23.06 11.74 34.48
CA ALA A 3 24.02 11.16 33.54
C ALA A 3 23.31 10.82 32.22
N LYS A 4 23.83 11.38 31.13
CA LYS A 4 23.43 11.02 29.76
C LYS A 4 23.70 9.52 29.60
N SER A 5 22.65 8.76 29.32
CA SER A 5 22.78 7.38 28.87
C SER A 5 23.27 7.45 27.43
N ASP A 6 24.59 7.39 27.26
CA ASP A 6 25.20 7.21 25.94
C ASP A 6 24.94 5.77 25.50
N ILE A 7 24.12 5.61 24.46
CA ILE A 7 23.89 4.32 23.81
C ILE A 7 25.20 3.92 23.12
N LEU A 8 25.93 3.00 23.74
CA LEU A 8 27.27 2.51 23.36
C LEU A 8 27.29 1.52 22.17
N PHE A 9 26.23 1.48 21.36
CA PHE A 9 26.16 0.58 20.19
C PHE A 9 25.52 1.27 18.99
N SER A 10 26.33 2.02 18.24
CA SER A 10 25.98 2.49 16.89
C SER A 10 26.42 1.41 15.89
N SER A 11 25.47 0.59 15.43
CA SER A 11 25.71 -0.33 14.31
C SER A 11 26.13 0.48 13.07
N ALA A 12 27.31 0.20 12.53
CA ALA A 12 27.90 0.86 11.35
C ALA A 12 27.12 0.65 10.03
N LEU A 13 25.94 0.02 10.09
CA LEU A 13 25.04 -0.23 8.96
C LEU A 13 23.73 0.55 9.06
N MET A 14 23.54 1.38 10.09
CA MET A 14 22.40 2.30 10.12
C MET A 14 22.76 3.52 9.28
N PRO A 15 22.02 3.82 8.19
CA PRO A 15 22.15 5.09 7.51
C PRO A 15 22.01 6.21 8.55
N GLN A 16 22.83 7.26 8.44
CA GLN A 16 22.74 8.41 9.33
C GLN A 16 21.29 8.91 9.35
N ALA A 17 20.62 8.80 10.49
CA ALA A 17 19.23 9.19 10.64
C ALA A 17 19.12 10.72 10.59
N LEU A 18 18.82 11.26 9.42
CA LEU A 18 18.60 12.67 9.16
C LEU A 18 17.26 13.13 9.75
N ARG A 19 17.21 14.43 10.06
CA ARG A 19 16.02 15.17 10.49
C ARG A 19 15.64 16.19 9.43
N ALA A 20 14.48 16.84 9.61
CA ALA A 20 13.98 17.86 8.70
C ALA A 20 14.99 19.00 8.46
N GLU A 21 15.76 19.39 9.48
CA GLU A 21 16.74 20.48 9.42
C GLU A 21 18.12 20.03 8.91
N SER A 22 18.31 18.72 8.69
CA SER A 22 19.59 18.19 8.21
C SER A 22 19.87 18.68 6.80
N GLN A 23 21.07 19.20 6.57
CA GLN A 23 21.53 19.64 5.27
C GLN A 23 21.98 18.44 4.42
N ILE A 24 21.58 18.44 3.16
CA ILE A 24 21.97 17.45 2.16
C ILE A 24 22.56 18.14 0.92
N ARG A 25 23.47 17.46 0.24
CA ARG A 25 23.93 17.85 -1.10
C ARG A 25 23.20 17.02 -2.14
N PHE A 26 22.32 17.67 -2.89
CA PHE A 26 21.60 17.00 -3.96
C PHE A 26 21.00 17.96 -4.98
N ARG A 27 21.12 17.60 -6.27
CA ARG A 27 20.33 18.21 -7.33
C ARG A 27 20.10 17.23 -8.48
N CYS A 28 18.84 17.05 -8.89
CA CYS A 28 18.49 16.32 -10.10
C CYS A 28 17.80 17.28 -11.08
N TYR A 29 18.25 17.29 -12.34
CA TYR A 29 17.74 18.20 -13.37
C TYR A 29 17.98 17.62 -14.76
N LYS A 30 17.19 18.07 -15.74
CA LYS A 30 17.42 17.72 -17.15
C LYS A 30 18.78 18.25 -17.59
N GLY A 31 19.64 17.36 -18.08
CA GLY A 31 21.01 17.68 -18.50
C GLY A 31 22.10 17.20 -17.53
N ILE A 32 21.76 16.71 -16.33
CA ILE A 32 22.73 16.01 -15.49
C ILE A 32 23.21 14.72 -16.20
N SER A 33 24.45 14.31 -15.97
CA SER A 33 25.06 13.15 -16.65
C SER A 33 24.34 11.82 -16.41
N CYS A 34 23.61 11.69 -15.30
CA CYS A 34 22.80 10.52 -14.98
C CYS A 34 21.31 10.68 -15.32
N PHE A 35 20.92 11.68 -16.13
CA PHE A 35 19.52 11.92 -16.44
C PHE A 35 18.85 10.65 -16.98
N ASN A 36 17.66 10.34 -16.47
CA ASN A 36 16.87 9.12 -16.73
C ASN A 36 17.49 7.78 -16.29
N ALA A 37 18.69 7.75 -15.68
CA ALA A 37 19.33 6.50 -15.28
C ALA A 37 18.47 5.68 -14.30
N CYS A 38 17.87 6.32 -13.29
CA CYS A 38 16.97 5.65 -12.34
C CYS A 38 15.68 5.12 -13.01
N CYS A 39 15.20 5.79 -14.07
CA CYS A 39 14.02 5.34 -14.81
C CYS A 39 14.32 4.13 -15.71
N LYS A 40 15.58 3.88 -16.09
CA LYS A 40 15.97 2.74 -16.95
C LYS A 40 16.09 1.41 -16.19
N GLN A 41 16.06 1.44 -14.86
CA GLN A 41 16.11 0.25 -13.99
C GLN A 41 15.11 0.44 -12.84
N ALA A 42 13.84 0.66 -13.20
CA ALA A 42 12.85 1.12 -12.24
C ALA A 42 12.30 -0.02 -11.38
N ASP A 43 12.44 0.10 -10.06
CA ASP A 43 11.67 -0.68 -9.08
C ASP A 43 10.81 0.24 -8.21
N VAL A 44 9.64 0.61 -8.73
CA VAL A 44 8.80 1.68 -8.18
C VAL A 44 7.53 1.09 -7.56
N THR A 45 7.48 1.03 -6.23
CA THR A 45 6.26 0.69 -5.49
C THR A 45 5.29 1.87 -5.49
N LEU A 46 4.00 1.60 -5.72
CA LEU A 46 2.95 2.60 -5.77
C LEU A 46 2.12 2.60 -4.48
N THR A 47 1.89 3.78 -3.95
CA THR A 47 0.85 4.02 -2.93
C THR A 47 -0.53 4.14 -3.59
N PRO A 48 -1.63 4.00 -2.84
CA PRO A 48 -2.97 4.27 -3.34
C PRO A 48 -3.12 5.66 -3.97
N TYR A 49 -2.52 6.69 -3.35
CA TYR A 49 -2.60 8.04 -3.87
C TYR A 49 -1.80 8.21 -5.17
N ASP A 50 -0.66 7.51 -5.32
CA ASP A 50 0.07 7.49 -6.60
C ASP A 50 -0.81 6.95 -7.73
N ILE A 51 -1.54 5.86 -7.47
CA ILE A 51 -2.45 5.26 -8.47
C ILE A 51 -3.58 6.24 -8.83
N LEU A 52 -4.18 6.91 -7.84
CA LEU A 52 -5.21 7.93 -8.06
C LEU A 52 -4.68 9.06 -8.96
N ARG A 53 -3.49 9.59 -8.68
CA ARG A 53 -2.87 10.66 -9.47
C ARG A 53 -2.53 10.19 -10.88
N LEU A 54 -1.90 9.03 -11.01
CA LEU A 54 -1.48 8.49 -12.31
C LEU A 54 -2.66 8.12 -13.20
N LYS A 55 -3.70 7.46 -12.67
CA LYS A 55 -4.90 7.14 -13.47
C LYS A 55 -5.54 8.42 -14.02
N ARG A 56 -5.62 9.47 -13.21
CA ARG A 56 -6.18 10.78 -13.59
C ARG A 56 -5.33 11.44 -14.67
N ARG A 57 -4.01 11.46 -14.49
CA ARG A 57 -3.05 12.04 -15.45
C ARG A 57 -3.12 11.35 -16.81
N LEU A 58 -3.37 10.04 -16.83
CA LEU A 58 -3.46 9.24 -18.05
C LEU A 58 -4.89 9.16 -18.63
N GLY A 59 -5.90 9.69 -17.93
CA GLY A 59 -7.29 9.60 -18.36
C GLY A 59 -7.87 8.18 -18.29
N LEU A 60 -7.40 7.36 -17.35
CA LEU A 60 -7.76 5.94 -17.20
C LEU A 60 -8.59 5.72 -15.93
N THR A 61 -9.34 4.63 -15.92
CA THR A 61 -9.87 4.06 -14.67
C THR A 61 -8.77 3.32 -13.92
N SER A 62 -8.91 3.13 -12.60
CA SER A 62 -7.96 2.36 -11.79
C SER A 62 -7.80 0.94 -12.31
N THR A 63 -8.88 0.31 -12.76
CA THR A 63 -8.85 -1.05 -13.33
C THR A 63 -8.00 -1.13 -14.59
N VAL A 64 -8.14 -0.15 -15.51
CA VAL A 64 -7.34 -0.10 -16.74
C VAL A 64 -5.88 0.23 -16.43
N PHE A 65 -5.64 1.22 -15.55
CA PHE A 65 -4.30 1.56 -15.09
C PHE A 65 -3.57 0.36 -14.49
N LEU A 66 -4.21 -0.38 -13.58
CA LEU A 66 -3.62 -1.55 -12.93
C LEU A 66 -3.25 -2.65 -13.92
N ARG A 67 -4.06 -2.84 -14.97
CA ARG A 67 -3.81 -3.84 -16.02
C ARG A 67 -2.65 -3.46 -16.94
N GLU A 68 -2.58 -2.20 -17.33
CA GLU A 68 -1.69 -1.75 -18.41
C GLU A 68 -0.36 -1.20 -17.89
N HIS A 69 -0.37 -0.59 -16.71
CA HIS A 69 0.76 0.16 -16.17
C HIS A 69 1.29 -0.33 -14.83
N ALA A 70 0.72 -1.40 -14.26
CA ALA A 70 1.13 -1.89 -12.96
C ALA A 70 1.33 -3.42 -12.93
N VAL A 71 2.06 -3.88 -11.91
CA VAL A 71 2.26 -5.31 -11.61
C VAL A 71 2.06 -5.55 -10.11
N PRO A 72 1.29 -6.59 -9.72
CA PRO A 72 1.09 -6.91 -8.32
C PRO A 72 2.31 -7.63 -7.73
N PHE A 73 2.55 -7.47 -6.43
CA PHE A 73 3.53 -8.24 -5.67
C PHE A 73 3.02 -8.51 -4.25
N GLN A 74 3.74 -9.34 -3.49
CA GLN A 74 3.48 -9.55 -2.06
C GLN A 74 4.41 -8.65 -1.23
N MET A 75 3.82 -7.75 -0.44
CA MET A 75 4.57 -6.80 0.38
C MET A 75 5.22 -7.45 1.61
N ASP A 76 4.74 -8.62 2.03
CA ASP A 76 5.24 -9.36 3.18
C ASP A 76 4.88 -10.86 3.11
N GLY A 77 5.40 -11.63 4.06
CA GLY A 77 5.25 -13.08 4.13
C GLY A 77 3.81 -13.58 4.35
N ASP A 78 2.87 -12.73 4.76
CA ASP A 78 1.46 -13.10 4.90
C ASP A 78 0.67 -12.90 3.60
N GLY A 79 1.33 -12.39 2.56
CA GLY A 79 0.75 -12.17 1.24
C GLY A 79 -0.06 -10.88 1.13
N LEU A 80 0.28 -9.84 1.91
CA LEU A 80 -0.33 -8.52 1.76
C LEU A 80 -0.11 -8.00 0.32
N PRO A 81 -1.17 -7.66 -0.44
CA PRO A 81 -1.00 -7.21 -1.81
C PRO A 81 -0.30 -5.85 -1.91
N GLY A 82 0.70 -5.75 -2.78
CA GLY A 82 1.33 -4.50 -3.20
C GLY A 82 1.22 -4.31 -4.70
N VAL A 83 1.45 -3.09 -5.15
CA VAL A 83 1.48 -2.74 -6.58
C VAL A 83 2.77 -2.00 -6.89
N LYS A 84 3.45 -2.41 -7.97
CA LYS A 84 4.58 -1.70 -8.55
C LYS A 84 4.20 -1.14 -9.91
N LEU A 85 4.85 -0.05 -10.30
CA LEU A 85 4.78 0.45 -11.66
C LEU A 85 5.45 -0.57 -12.59
N LYS A 86 4.79 -0.86 -13.70
CA LYS A 86 5.29 -1.82 -14.69
C LYS A 86 6.46 -1.22 -15.47
N THR A 87 7.37 -2.08 -15.89
CA THR A 87 8.49 -1.77 -16.78
C THR A 87 8.30 -2.43 -18.14
N ASP A 88 9.05 -1.97 -19.14
CA ASP A 88 9.24 -2.72 -20.38
C ASP A 88 10.22 -3.90 -20.19
N ASP A 89 10.49 -4.63 -21.28
CA ASP A 89 11.37 -5.79 -21.29
C ASP A 89 12.84 -5.43 -21.00
N SER A 90 13.23 -4.16 -21.13
CA SER A 90 14.57 -3.67 -20.79
C SER A 90 14.71 -3.27 -19.31
N GLY A 91 13.60 -3.25 -18.56
CA GLY A 91 13.55 -2.77 -17.18
C GLY A 91 13.29 -1.27 -17.05
N ALA A 92 13.02 -0.57 -18.16
CA ALA A 92 12.71 0.84 -18.15
C ALA A 92 11.26 1.09 -17.71
N CYS A 93 11.07 2.14 -16.92
CA CYS A 93 9.77 2.62 -16.49
C CYS A 93 8.87 2.94 -17.70
N LEU A 94 7.63 2.45 -17.72
CA LEU A 94 6.69 2.73 -18.81
C LEU A 94 6.31 4.21 -18.96
N GLN A 95 6.66 5.06 -17.99
CA GLN A 95 6.41 6.50 -18.04
C GLN A 95 7.63 7.29 -18.54
N LEU A 96 8.71 6.61 -18.93
CA LEU A 96 9.90 7.23 -19.50
C LEU A 96 9.67 7.53 -20.99
N ASP A 97 9.66 8.80 -21.35
CA ASP A 97 9.55 9.28 -22.72
C ASP A 97 10.96 9.56 -23.28
N GLY A 98 11.67 8.48 -23.65
CA GLY A 98 13.01 8.53 -24.21
C GLY A 98 13.97 9.45 -23.44
N ASP A 99 14.55 10.42 -24.15
CA ASP A 99 15.44 11.44 -23.58
C ASP A 99 14.68 12.69 -23.07
N ALA A 100 13.36 12.78 -23.28
CA ALA A 100 12.55 13.88 -22.78
C ALA A 100 12.39 13.81 -21.25
N GLY A 101 12.34 12.59 -20.69
CA GLY A 101 12.24 12.31 -19.26
C GLY A 101 10.91 11.67 -18.89
N CYS A 102 10.51 11.79 -17.62
CA CYS A 102 9.25 11.22 -17.15
C CYS A 102 8.03 11.99 -17.71
N ALA A 103 7.17 11.33 -18.49
CA ALA A 103 5.96 11.91 -19.08
C ALA A 103 4.93 12.40 -18.04
N VAL A 104 5.01 11.84 -16.83
CA VAL A 104 4.14 12.16 -15.70
C VAL A 104 4.89 12.86 -14.57
N PHE A 105 5.97 13.59 -14.86
CA PHE A 105 6.87 14.13 -13.83
C PHE A 105 6.16 14.89 -12.69
N SER A 106 5.14 15.70 -12.98
CA SER A 106 4.33 16.40 -11.95
C SER A 106 3.61 15.43 -11.01
N ASP A 107 3.17 14.30 -11.55
CA ASP A 107 2.38 13.25 -10.91
C ASP A 107 3.22 12.00 -10.62
N ARG A 108 4.57 12.14 -10.61
CA ARG A 108 5.48 11.03 -10.36
C ARG A 108 5.20 10.41 -8.97
N PRO A 109 5.37 9.07 -8.84
CA PRO A 109 5.08 8.36 -7.59
C PRO A 109 5.86 8.90 -6.38
N THR A 110 5.31 8.65 -5.20
CA THR A 110 5.87 9.03 -3.89
C THR A 110 7.34 8.64 -3.77
N VAL A 111 7.70 7.40 -4.14
CA VAL A 111 9.11 6.94 -4.06
C VAL A 111 10.05 7.72 -4.98
N CYS A 112 9.61 8.07 -6.19
CA CYS A 112 10.40 8.87 -7.13
C CYS A 112 10.53 10.33 -6.68
N ARG A 113 9.53 10.83 -5.96
CA ARG A 113 9.49 12.19 -5.41
C ARG A 113 10.39 12.34 -4.19
N TYR A 114 10.42 11.31 -3.36
CA TYR A 114 11.27 11.25 -2.18
C TYR A 114 12.75 11.12 -2.51
N TYR A 115 13.10 10.38 -3.58
CA TYR A 115 14.49 10.15 -3.96
C TYR A 115 15.30 11.46 -4.04
N PRO A 116 16.43 11.58 -3.34
CA PRO A 116 17.25 10.51 -2.77
C PRO A 116 16.95 10.21 -1.29
N LEU A 117 15.91 10.80 -0.72
CA LEU A 117 15.50 10.54 0.66
C LEU A 117 14.70 9.24 0.74
N ALA A 118 14.98 8.43 1.76
CA ALA A 118 14.08 7.39 2.21
C ALA A 118 13.48 7.79 3.55
N PHE A 119 12.16 7.67 3.66
CA PHE A 119 11.41 7.95 4.88
C PHE A 119 11.48 6.76 5.85
N LEU A 120 11.87 7.04 7.08
CA LEU A 120 11.96 6.10 8.19
C LEU A 120 11.05 6.60 9.32
N ALA A 121 9.87 6.01 9.46
CA ALA A 121 9.06 6.20 10.67
C ALA A 121 9.65 5.32 11.78
N LEU A 122 10.46 5.91 12.66
CA LEU A 122 11.01 5.22 13.82
C LEU A 122 10.14 5.51 15.04
N ARG A 123 9.64 4.46 15.67
CA ARG A 123 9.04 4.55 17.00
C ARG A 123 10.02 3.92 17.98
N GLU A 124 10.64 4.75 18.81
CA GLU A 124 11.45 4.25 19.92
C GLU A 124 10.57 3.46 20.90
N LYS A 125 11.15 2.45 21.56
CA LYS A 125 10.48 1.78 22.68
C LYS A 125 10.15 2.86 23.72
N ASP A 126 8.91 2.90 24.17
CA ASP A 126 8.36 3.84 25.16
C ASP A 126 8.04 5.27 24.67
N ALA A 127 8.27 5.59 23.39
CA ALA A 127 7.79 6.85 22.81
C ALA A 127 6.28 6.79 22.50
N SER A 128 5.55 7.83 22.93
CA SER A 128 4.14 8.07 22.61
C SER A 128 3.92 8.47 21.15
N HIS A 129 4.99 8.89 20.45
CA HIS A 129 4.95 9.41 19.09
C HIS A 129 6.05 8.74 18.25
N ALA A 130 5.77 8.46 16.98
CA ALA A 130 6.82 8.09 16.04
C ALA A 130 7.57 9.35 15.61
N GLU A 131 8.90 9.31 15.62
CA GLU A 131 9.72 10.37 15.04
C GLU A 131 9.91 10.12 13.54
N GLU A 132 9.74 11.18 12.75
CA GLU A 132 10.09 11.15 11.34
C GLU A 132 11.60 11.27 11.20
N ARG A 133 12.23 10.22 10.67
CA ARG A 133 13.65 10.19 10.31
C ARG A 133 13.79 9.94 8.83
N TYR A 134 14.91 10.38 8.29
CA TYR A 134 15.22 10.22 6.87
C TYR A 134 16.60 9.58 6.71
N SER A 135 16.81 8.92 5.59
CA SER A 135 18.13 8.48 5.18
C SER A 135 18.39 8.87 3.73
N LEU A 136 19.66 9.04 3.38
CA LEU A 136 20.05 9.24 1.99
C LEU A 136 20.30 7.88 1.32
N VAL A 137 19.53 7.62 0.28
CA VAL A 137 19.79 6.55 -0.69
C VAL A 137 20.88 7.05 -1.63
N LYS A 138 22.00 6.33 -1.69
CA LYS A 138 23.11 6.65 -2.60
C LYS A 138 23.35 5.46 -3.52
N GLU A 139 23.05 5.65 -4.80
CA GLU A 139 23.29 4.64 -5.83
C GLU A 139 24.41 5.11 -6.74
N SER A 140 25.23 4.16 -7.23
CA SER A 140 26.44 4.46 -8.02
C SER A 140 26.16 5.25 -9.30
N HIS A 141 24.98 5.06 -9.89
CA HIS A 141 24.54 5.74 -11.10
C HIS A 141 24.12 7.19 -10.84
N CYS A 142 23.69 7.55 -9.62
CA CYS A 142 23.14 8.85 -9.32
C CYS A 142 24.25 9.89 -9.09
N LYS A 143 24.38 10.85 -10.01
CA LYS A 143 25.33 11.96 -9.94
C LYS A 143 24.77 13.21 -9.27
N GLY A 144 23.51 13.18 -8.85
CA GLY A 144 22.89 14.30 -8.14
C GLY A 144 23.55 14.61 -6.79
N HIS A 145 24.19 13.61 -6.16
CA HIS A 145 24.94 13.79 -4.92
C HIS A 145 26.27 14.53 -5.06
N ASP A 146 26.80 14.61 -6.29
CA ASP A 146 28.08 15.25 -6.59
C ASP A 146 27.91 16.75 -6.89
N GLU A 147 26.66 17.21 -7.02
CA GLU A 147 26.30 18.60 -7.23
C GLU A 147 26.54 19.44 -5.97
N GLN A 148 26.94 20.71 -6.16
CA GLN A 148 27.30 21.61 -5.06
C GLN A 148 26.09 22.21 -4.33
N ARG A 149 24.87 21.92 -4.79
CA ARG A 149 23.65 22.46 -4.18
C ARG A 149 23.44 21.86 -2.80
N GLU A 150 23.44 22.71 -1.78
CA GLU A 150 23.01 22.38 -0.42
C GLU A 150 21.55 22.80 -0.21
N ILE A 151 20.80 21.94 0.48
CA ILE A 151 19.38 22.16 0.81
C ILE A 151 19.03 21.34 2.07
N SER A 152 18.12 21.83 2.91
CA SER A 152 17.61 21.03 4.02
C SER A 152 16.66 19.92 3.55
N VAL A 153 16.48 18.87 4.36
CA VAL A 153 15.48 17.83 4.08
C VAL A 153 14.06 18.42 3.96
N ALA A 154 13.71 19.38 4.82
CA ALA A 154 12.41 20.05 4.80
C ALA A 154 12.17 20.80 3.48
N GLU A 155 13.08 21.69 3.11
CA GLU A 155 12.99 22.47 1.86
C GLU A 155 13.01 21.55 0.63
N TYR A 156 13.77 20.47 0.66
CA TYR A 156 13.78 19.50 -0.43
C TYR A 156 12.41 18.83 -0.60
N ARG A 157 11.77 18.41 0.51
CA ARG A 157 10.43 17.80 0.46
C ARG A 157 9.37 18.78 -0.03
N GLU A 158 9.46 20.04 0.37
CA GLU A 158 8.59 21.11 -0.13
C GLU A 158 8.79 21.30 -1.64
N GLU A 159 10.03 21.46 -2.10
CA GLU A 159 10.36 21.60 -3.54
C GLU A 159 9.85 20.40 -4.36
N GLN A 160 9.99 19.19 -3.82
CA GLN A 160 9.54 17.99 -4.50
C GLN A 160 8.01 17.80 -4.40
N GLY A 161 7.29 18.58 -3.58
CA GLY A 161 5.85 18.45 -3.37
C GLY A 161 5.45 17.18 -2.61
N CYS A 162 6.27 16.73 -1.66
CA CYS A 162 6.02 15.51 -0.90
C CYS A 162 4.82 15.65 0.05
N GLU A 163 4.57 16.84 0.58
CA GLU A 163 3.61 17.06 1.68
C GLU A 163 2.18 16.61 1.33
N ASP A 164 1.72 16.93 0.11
CA ASP A 164 0.40 16.49 -0.37
C ASP A 164 0.28 14.96 -0.43
N PHE A 165 1.35 14.30 -0.88
CA PHE A 165 1.41 12.84 -0.95
C PHE A 165 1.47 12.22 0.44
N ASP A 166 2.23 12.82 1.35
CA ASP A 166 2.33 12.36 2.74
C ASP A 166 1.00 12.49 3.47
N ALA A 167 0.31 13.62 3.31
CA ALA A 167 -1.00 13.84 3.89
C ALA A 167 -2.02 12.81 3.37
N ALA A 168 -2.05 12.58 2.05
CA ALA A 168 -2.96 11.62 1.44
C ALA A 168 -2.63 10.16 1.77
N ASN A 169 -1.36 9.82 2.03
CA ASN A 169 -0.93 8.44 2.30
C ASN A 169 -0.78 8.12 3.81
N ARG A 170 -0.84 9.12 4.70
CA ARG A 170 -0.59 8.95 6.14
C ARG A 170 -1.43 7.82 6.75
N GLU A 171 -2.74 7.83 6.52
CA GLU A 171 -3.65 6.82 7.07
C GLU A 171 -3.39 5.43 6.48
N TRP A 172 -3.00 5.36 5.21
CA TRP A 172 -2.61 4.11 4.57
C TRP A 172 -1.32 3.55 5.16
N TYR A 173 -0.29 4.37 5.36
CA TYR A 173 0.94 3.93 6.01
C TYR A 173 0.70 3.44 7.44
N GLN A 174 -0.21 4.08 8.19
CA GLN A 174 -0.61 3.61 9.51
C GLN A 174 -1.27 2.23 9.46
N LEU A 175 -2.13 1.96 8.46
CA LEU A 175 -2.71 0.64 8.22
C LEU A 175 -1.61 -0.42 7.96
N ILE A 176 -0.68 -0.12 7.06
CA ILE A 176 0.44 -1.02 6.73
C ILE A 176 1.32 -1.29 7.95
N LEU A 177 1.68 -0.24 8.69
CA LEU A 177 2.51 -0.35 9.88
C LEU A 177 1.81 -1.17 10.96
N LYS A 178 0.54 -0.90 11.23
CA LYS A 178 -0.25 -1.66 12.20
C LYS A 178 -0.31 -3.14 11.84
N LYS A 179 -0.50 -3.48 10.56
CA LYS A 179 -0.45 -4.86 10.07
C LYS A 179 0.91 -5.49 10.32
N LYS A 180 2.00 -4.79 9.99
CA LYS A 180 3.37 -5.31 10.18
C LYS A 180 3.73 -5.49 11.65
N SER A 181 3.24 -4.62 12.53
CA SER A 181 3.48 -4.66 13.98
C SER A 181 2.58 -5.64 14.72
N ALA A 182 1.56 -6.20 14.06
CA ALA A 182 0.54 -7.03 14.68
C ALA A 182 1.04 -8.42 15.18
N GLY A 183 2.29 -8.77 14.88
CA GLY A 183 2.94 -9.99 15.36
C GLY A 183 2.35 -11.29 14.79
N PRO A 184 3.00 -12.44 15.02
CA PRO A 184 2.55 -13.72 14.46
C PRO A 184 1.16 -14.17 14.94
N SER A 185 0.71 -13.64 16.08
CA SER A 185 -0.53 -14.03 16.76
C SER A 185 -1.80 -13.66 16.00
N LEU A 186 -1.76 -12.70 15.08
CA LEU A 186 -2.91 -12.31 14.26
C LEU A 186 -3.10 -13.21 13.03
N GLY A 187 -2.12 -14.06 12.71
CA GLY A 187 -2.18 -15.02 11.62
C GLY A 187 -2.30 -14.37 10.23
N ARG A 188 -2.36 -15.22 9.20
CA ARG A 188 -2.54 -14.77 7.81
C ARG A 188 -3.97 -14.25 7.61
N PRO A 189 -4.18 -13.01 7.11
CA PRO A 189 -5.52 -12.51 6.85
C PRO A 189 -6.27 -13.41 5.85
N PRO A 190 -7.60 -13.60 6.00
CA PRO A 190 -8.39 -14.35 5.04
C PRO A 190 -8.26 -13.79 3.63
N GLN A 191 -8.30 -14.66 2.61
CA GLN A 191 -8.15 -14.25 1.21
C GLN A 191 -9.15 -13.15 0.79
N ARG A 192 -10.38 -13.19 1.33
CA ARG A 192 -11.39 -12.15 1.09
C ARG A 192 -10.98 -10.78 1.63
N SER A 193 -10.32 -10.74 2.78
CA SER A 193 -9.80 -9.50 3.37
C SER A 193 -8.65 -8.93 2.54
N LEU A 194 -7.79 -9.80 1.98
CA LEU A 194 -6.73 -9.38 1.06
C LEU A 194 -7.29 -8.85 -0.27
N GLN A 195 -8.34 -9.48 -0.81
CA GLN A 195 -9.05 -9.01 -2.01
C GLN A 195 -9.71 -7.65 -1.77
N LEU A 196 -10.38 -7.47 -0.62
CA LEU A 196 -10.96 -6.19 -0.25
C LEU A 196 -9.87 -5.12 -0.05
N PHE A 197 -8.76 -5.47 0.59
CA PHE A 197 -7.62 -4.57 0.74
C PHE A 197 -7.10 -4.10 -0.62
N PHE A 198 -6.92 -5.01 -1.57
CA PHE A 198 -6.48 -4.68 -2.92
C PHE A 198 -7.47 -3.75 -3.63
N MET A 199 -8.77 -4.08 -3.58
CA MET A 199 -9.82 -3.25 -4.19
C MET A 199 -9.86 -1.85 -3.58
N ALA A 200 -9.92 -1.74 -2.26
CA ALA A 200 -10.04 -0.47 -1.55
C ALA A 200 -8.77 0.39 -1.62
N SER A 201 -7.58 -0.24 -1.75
CA SER A 201 -6.30 0.48 -1.84
C SER A 201 -5.93 0.85 -3.28
N TYR A 202 -6.22 -0.01 -4.26
CA TYR A 202 -5.60 0.13 -5.59
C TYR A 202 -6.61 0.20 -6.73
N ASP A 203 -7.78 -0.43 -6.61
CA ASP A 203 -8.83 -0.40 -7.64
C ASP A 203 -10.03 0.45 -7.23
N LEU A 204 -9.77 1.75 -7.06
CA LEU A 204 -10.71 2.72 -6.49
C LEU A 204 -12.03 2.82 -7.27
N ASP A 205 -12.02 2.66 -8.59
CA ASP A 205 -13.24 2.65 -9.41
C ASP A 205 -14.11 1.41 -9.14
N THR A 206 -13.50 0.24 -8.89
CA THR A 206 -14.24 -0.94 -8.42
C THR A 206 -14.73 -0.77 -7.00
N PHE A 207 -13.91 -0.15 -6.13
CA PHE A 207 -14.32 0.17 -4.77
C PHE A 207 -15.51 1.15 -4.73
N ARG A 208 -15.54 2.14 -5.63
CA ARG A 208 -16.67 3.07 -5.81
C ARG A 208 -17.96 2.33 -6.06
N ARG A 209 -17.95 1.40 -7.04
CA ARG A 209 -19.12 0.56 -7.36
C ARG A 209 -19.53 -0.31 -6.17
N PHE A 210 -18.57 -0.83 -5.42
CA PHE A 210 -18.84 -1.59 -4.20
C PHE A 210 -19.56 -0.74 -3.14
N VAL A 211 -19.04 0.46 -2.83
CA VAL A 211 -19.62 1.37 -1.82
C VAL A 211 -21.00 1.89 -2.21
N LEU A 212 -21.23 2.14 -3.51
CA LEU A 212 -22.51 2.64 -4.00
C LEU A 212 -23.57 1.55 -4.18
N SER A 213 -23.19 0.26 -4.10
CA SER A 213 -24.12 -0.86 -4.29
C SER A 213 -25.21 -0.94 -3.22
N GLU A 214 -26.37 -1.48 -3.59
CA GLU A 214 -27.48 -1.73 -2.66
C GLU A 214 -27.04 -2.60 -1.47
N ASN A 215 -26.22 -3.62 -1.71
CA ASN A 215 -25.71 -4.50 -0.65
C ASN A 215 -24.90 -3.74 0.39
N PHE A 216 -24.11 -2.74 -0.03
CA PHE A 216 -23.34 -1.91 0.89
C PHE A 216 -24.26 -0.97 1.67
N ARG A 217 -25.19 -0.29 1.00
CA ARG A 217 -26.19 0.60 1.61
C ARG A 217 -27.12 -0.11 2.60
N ASN A 218 -27.47 -1.37 2.32
CA ASN A 218 -28.26 -2.22 3.22
C ASN A 218 -27.46 -2.73 4.43
N THR A 219 -26.13 -2.63 4.37
CA THR A 219 -25.23 -3.06 5.46
C THR A 219 -24.84 -1.89 6.35
N TYR A 220 -24.46 -0.76 5.76
CA TYR A 220 -23.84 0.35 6.46
C TYR A 220 -24.77 1.57 6.46
N SER A 221 -24.96 2.15 7.63
CA SER A 221 -25.75 3.36 7.83
C SER A 221 -24.85 4.58 7.66
N LEU A 222 -24.86 5.16 6.46
CA LEU A 222 -24.15 6.40 6.14
C LEU A 222 -25.15 7.42 5.56
N PRO A 223 -24.93 8.73 5.78
CA PRO A 223 -25.83 9.76 5.28
C PRO A 223 -25.77 9.90 3.74
N ASP A 224 -26.80 10.49 3.14
CA ASP A 224 -26.91 10.62 1.66
C ASP A 224 -25.85 11.57 1.07
N ASP A 225 -25.42 12.56 1.84
CA ASP A 225 -24.34 13.48 1.46
C ASP A 225 -23.00 12.74 1.28
N PHE A 226 -22.72 11.76 2.14
CA PHE A 226 -21.56 10.87 2.00
C PHE A 226 -21.59 10.14 0.66
N TYR A 227 -22.73 9.56 0.27
CA TYR A 227 -22.83 8.81 -0.99
C TYR A 227 -22.63 9.72 -2.20
N THR A 228 -23.16 10.94 -2.14
CA THR A 228 -22.95 11.96 -3.18
C THR A 228 -21.47 12.33 -3.28
N GLU A 229 -20.81 12.57 -2.14
CA GLU A 229 -19.39 12.95 -2.09
C GLU A 229 -18.49 11.84 -2.66
N VAL A 230 -18.67 10.60 -2.18
CA VAL A 230 -17.84 9.46 -2.64
C VAL A 230 -18.20 8.97 -4.03
N GLU A 231 -19.28 9.45 -4.65
CA GLU A 231 -19.60 9.22 -6.07
C GLU A 231 -18.85 10.20 -6.99
N GLN A 232 -18.56 11.41 -6.53
CA GLN A 232 -17.98 12.48 -7.36
C GLN A 232 -16.49 12.73 -7.08
N HIS A 233 -16.01 12.42 -5.88
CA HIS A 233 -14.66 12.77 -5.44
C HIS A 233 -13.82 11.53 -5.10
N ASP A 234 -12.76 11.29 -5.90
CA ASP A 234 -11.80 10.20 -5.67
C ASP A 234 -11.09 10.32 -4.32
N GLU A 235 -10.69 11.53 -3.92
CA GLU A 235 -10.00 11.78 -2.66
C GLU A 235 -10.89 11.46 -1.44
N ALA A 236 -12.19 11.76 -1.53
CA ALA A 236 -13.15 11.41 -0.49
C ALA A 236 -13.34 9.89 -0.39
N LEU A 237 -13.48 9.23 -1.54
CA LEU A 237 -13.58 7.77 -1.60
C LEU A 237 -12.31 7.08 -1.08
N LEU A 238 -11.13 7.65 -1.36
CA LEU A 238 -9.84 7.14 -0.87
C LEU A 238 -9.72 7.26 0.66
N ARG A 239 -10.07 8.42 1.23
CA ARG A 239 -10.13 8.58 2.70
C ARG A 239 -11.10 7.59 3.33
N PHE A 240 -12.26 7.41 2.70
CA PHE A 240 -13.23 6.41 3.16
C PHE A 240 -12.69 4.99 3.08
N SER A 241 -11.93 4.65 2.03
CA SER A 241 -11.35 3.32 1.87
C SER A 241 -10.42 2.97 3.04
N TYR A 242 -9.60 3.91 3.50
CA TYR A 242 -8.73 3.69 4.66
C TYR A 242 -9.52 3.50 5.96
N ARG A 243 -10.54 4.35 6.20
CA ARG A 243 -11.45 4.20 7.34
C ARG A 243 -12.15 2.85 7.33
N PHE A 244 -12.62 2.43 6.16
CA PHE A 244 -13.30 1.16 5.98
C PHE A 244 -12.37 -0.04 6.22
N LEU A 245 -11.13 0.03 5.71
CA LEU A 245 -10.12 -1.00 5.93
C LEU A 245 -9.73 -1.15 7.40
N ARG A 246 -9.68 -0.06 8.18
CA ARG A 246 -9.46 -0.15 9.65
C ARG A 246 -10.52 -1.02 10.32
N GLN A 247 -11.78 -0.82 9.96
CA GLN A 247 -12.88 -1.62 10.50
C GLN A 247 -12.79 -3.08 10.08
N VAL A 248 -12.54 -3.36 8.80
CA VAL A 248 -12.56 -4.75 8.29
C VAL A 248 -11.32 -5.55 8.69
N LEU A 249 -10.15 -4.92 8.74
CA LEU A 249 -8.89 -5.61 9.05
C LEU A 249 -8.57 -5.65 10.55
N PHE A 250 -8.98 -4.63 11.31
CA PHE A 250 -8.61 -4.50 12.72
C PHE A 250 -9.80 -4.40 13.67
N GLY A 251 -11.03 -4.49 13.18
CA GLY A 251 -12.23 -4.41 14.02
C GLY A 251 -12.50 -3.03 14.60
N GLU A 252 -11.83 -1.98 14.10
CA GLU A 252 -12.04 -0.59 14.52
C GLU A 252 -13.36 -0.05 13.97
N ARG A 253 -14.46 -0.39 14.65
CA ARG A 253 -15.83 -0.04 14.25
C ARG A 253 -16.01 1.48 14.26
N SER A 254 -15.93 2.07 13.07
CA SER A 254 -16.14 3.51 12.85
C SER A 254 -17.24 3.79 11.83
N VAL A 255 -17.57 2.83 10.97
CA VAL A 255 -18.69 2.85 10.03
C VAL A 255 -19.86 2.10 10.67
N GLN A 256 -20.93 2.83 10.98
CA GLN A 256 -22.11 2.26 11.62
C GLN A 256 -22.77 1.23 10.68
N GLU A 257 -23.09 0.05 11.22
CA GLU A 257 -23.88 -0.95 10.52
C GLU A 257 -25.37 -0.71 10.80
N VAL A 258 -26.23 -1.00 9.83
CA VAL A 258 -27.68 -0.92 10.02
C VAL A 258 -28.08 -1.96 11.08
N ALA A 259 -28.97 -1.59 12.01
CA ALA A 259 -29.54 -2.54 12.96
C ALA A 259 -30.10 -3.78 12.22
N ASP A 260 -29.90 -4.97 12.77
CA ASP A 260 -30.30 -6.26 12.18
C ASP A 260 -29.63 -6.64 10.84
N ALA A 261 -28.58 -5.93 10.40
CA ALA A 261 -27.85 -6.29 9.17
C ALA A 261 -27.17 -7.67 9.29
N TRP A 262 -26.69 -8.02 10.48
CA TRP A 262 -26.14 -9.35 10.76
C TRP A 262 -27.23 -10.42 10.66
N ASP A 263 -28.37 -10.24 11.33
CA ASP A 263 -29.46 -11.22 11.34
C ASP A 263 -30.09 -11.39 9.95
N ARG A 264 -30.23 -10.29 9.18
CA ARG A 264 -30.68 -10.34 7.78
C ARG A 264 -29.67 -11.04 6.87
N ARG A 265 -28.36 -10.81 7.05
CA ARG A 265 -27.30 -11.44 6.25
C ARG A 265 -27.14 -12.93 6.58
N VAL A 266 -27.29 -13.30 7.85
CA VAL A 266 -27.35 -14.70 8.30
C VAL A 266 -28.59 -15.38 7.71
N ALA A 267 -29.75 -14.72 7.73
CA ALA A 267 -30.99 -15.27 7.15
C ALA A 267 -30.91 -15.44 5.62
N GLN A 268 -30.40 -14.44 4.88
CA GLN A 268 -30.29 -14.47 3.41
C GLN A 268 -29.19 -15.37 2.85
N ARG A 269 -28.20 -15.74 3.67
CA ARG A 269 -27.07 -16.58 3.23
C ARG A 269 -27.02 -17.93 3.92
N LYS A 270 -28.04 -18.26 4.72
CA LYS A 270 -28.12 -19.51 5.46
C LYS A 270 -28.05 -20.70 4.50
N ASP A 271 -28.85 -20.67 3.45
CA ASP A 271 -28.87 -21.62 2.34
C ASP A 271 -27.52 -21.74 1.62
N VAL A 272 -26.86 -20.62 1.29
CA VAL A 272 -25.55 -20.61 0.61
C VAL A 272 -24.44 -21.12 1.54
N TRP A 273 -24.50 -20.81 2.82
CA TRP A 273 -23.54 -21.29 3.82
C TRP A 273 -23.77 -22.75 4.18
N ASP A 274 -25.01 -23.20 4.21
CA ASP A 274 -25.39 -24.61 4.41
C ASP A 274 -24.93 -25.45 3.23
N ALA A 275 -25.17 -24.99 1.99
CA ALA A 275 -24.67 -25.63 0.78
C ALA A 275 -23.13 -25.69 0.74
N ARG A 276 -22.46 -24.62 1.18
CA ARG A 276 -20.99 -24.58 1.22
C ARG A 276 -20.41 -25.50 2.30
N ARG A 277 -21.05 -25.57 3.47
CA ARG A 277 -20.67 -26.50 4.55
C ARG A 277 -20.89 -27.95 4.14
N ALA A 278 -21.99 -28.25 3.46
CA ALA A 278 -22.26 -29.58 2.91
C ALA A 278 -21.19 -30.00 1.90
N LEU A 279 -20.86 -29.12 0.94
CA LEU A 279 -19.83 -29.38 -0.06
C LEU A 279 -18.42 -29.57 0.57
N GLU A 280 -18.11 -28.82 1.62
CA GLU A 280 -16.83 -28.92 2.32
C GLU A 280 -16.73 -30.20 3.17
N ALA A 281 -17.85 -30.65 3.75
CA ALA A 281 -17.97 -31.94 4.43
C ALA A 281 -17.84 -33.12 3.45
N GLU A 282 -18.50 -33.05 2.29
CA GLU A 282 -18.37 -34.04 1.22
C GLU A 282 -16.93 -34.14 0.70
N ARG A 283 -16.24 -33.00 0.52
CA ARG A 283 -14.82 -32.99 0.12
C ARG A 283 -13.91 -33.59 1.18
N ARG A 284 -14.21 -33.42 2.47
CA ARG A 284 -13.45 -34.04 3.57
C ARG A 284 -13.69 -35.55 3.61
N LEU A 285 -14.94 -35.99 3.51
CA LEU A 285 -15.30 -37.41 3.42
C LEU A 285 -14.62 -38.08 2.22
N ALA A 286 -14.72 -37.49 1.03
CA ALA A 286 -14.06 -38.01 -0.16
C ALA A 286 -12.53 -38.06 -0.03
N ALA A 287 -11.91 -37.10 0.67
CA ALA A 287 -10.48 -37.09 0.93
C ALA A 287 -10.06 -38.12 2.00
N GLU A 288 -10.92 -38.43 2.96
CA GLU A 288 -10.71 -39.52 3.93
C GLU A 288 -10.88 -40.88 3.27
N ASP A 289 -11.94 -41.08 2.49
CA ASP A 289 -12.17 -42.30 1.72
C ASP A 289 -11.02 -42.60 0.75
N ALA A 290 -10.50 -41.58 0.07
CA ALA A 290 -9.33 -41.71 -0.79
C ALA A 290 -8.06 -42.12 -0.02
N LYS A 291 -7.90 -41.68 1.23
CA LYS A 291 -6.79 -42.09 2.10
C LYS A 291 -6.94 -43.54 2.57
N TYR A 292 -8.15 -43.97 2.90
CA TYR A 292 -8.42 -45.36 3.28
C TYR A 292 -8.28 -46.33 2.09
N ALA A 293 -8.68 -45.92 0.89
CA ALA A 293 -8.48 -46.68 -0.34
C ALA A 293 -6.99 -46.80 -0.72
N ALA A 294 -6.19 -45.75 -0.50
CA ALA A 294 -4.74 -45.78 -0.76
C ALA A 294 -3.93 -46.53 0.32
N GLY A 295 -4.49 -46.75 1.51
CA GLY A 295 -3.85 -47.48 2.61
C GLY A 295 -4.18 -48.99 2.67
N GLY A 296 -5.00 -49.50 1.75
CA GLY A 296 -5.51 -50.88 1.78
C GLY A 296 -4.64 -51.94 1.07
N ASP A 297 -3.58 -51.57 0.35
CA ASP A 297 -2.78 -52.52 -0.44
C ASP A 297 -1.47 -52.92 0.26
N GLY A 298 -1.59 -53.17 1.57
CA GLY A 298 -0.47 -53.50 2.46
C GLY A 298 -0.78 -54.70 3.35
N GLY A 299 -1.18 -55.83 2.77
CA GLY A 299 -1.23 -57.07 3.53
C GLY A 299 -2.07 -58.19 2.92
N ALA A 300 -1.46 -58.99 2.04
CA ALA A 300 -1.66 -60.43 2.02
C ALA A 300 -0.46 -61.09 1.33
N SER A 301 0.10 -62.07 2.04
CA SER A 301 1.21 -62.96 1.69
C SER A 301 1.03 -63.72 0.39
#